data_AF-A0A953V343-F1
#
_entry.id   AF-A0A953V343-F1
#
_cell.length_a   1.000
_cell.length_b   1.000
_cell.length_c   1.000
_cell.angle_alpha   90.00
_cell.angle_beta   90.00
_cell.angle_gamma   90.00
#
_symmetry.space_group_name_H-M   'P 1'
#
loop_
_entity.id
_entity.type
_entity.pdbx_description
1 polymer ?
#
loop_
_entity_poly.entity_id
_entity_poly.type
_entity_poly.pdbx_seq_one_letter_code
_entity_poly.pdbx_strand_id
1 'polypeptide(L)'
;MRIPYLVAFLVLLTGCGRYADFTLPPPESGGPRAPFTWEARPEPVIQRGNSSDVLNPSVVHFQGAYWNFYSEFDDRTHTMHTAAATSSDGFAWIRLGRVLSPQGSEGSYIAANGSAVVAGDEILYWYEIGYPLRIALARSRDGKNWTRHGDAVVPLGPRGSFDERAVADPYVIRAAGTFYMFYLGQDRARRQSLGIARSTDGVVWEKLRVNPILEPGAPGAFDENGLGEPAVWTSGGQWWMLYTGRDKKEQRRMGLARSVDGIRWERVPDFVISGSNNWDSQVICDPSVEQMPDGSIRVWFGGGDIARPDQGLHGQIGLGLLRGQ
;
A
#
# COMPACT_ATOMS: atom_id res chain seq x y z
N MET A 1 45.96 25.14 -42.28
CA MET A 1 45.88 24.40 -41.00
C MET A 1 44.83 25.07 -40.11
N ARG A 2 43.57 24.60 -40.16
CA ARG A 2 42.47 25.00 -39.26
C ARG A 2 41.60 23.76 -39.05
N ILE A 3 41.52 23.31 -37.82
CA ILE A 3 40.73 22.16 -37.38
C ILE A 3 39.33 22.69 -37.05
N PRO A 4 38.23 22.17 -37.63
CA PRO A 4 36.90 22.50 -37.14
C PRO A 4 36.56 21.55 -35.99
N TYR A 5 36.17 22.13 -34.86
CA TYR A 5 35.63 21.40 -33.71
C TYR A 5 34.26 20.82 -34.08
N LEU A 6 34.18 19.49 -34.09
CA LEU A 6 32.93 18.75 -34.18
C LEU A 6 32.25 18.80 -32.81
N VAL A 7 31.20 19.60 -32.65
CA VAL A 7 30.34 19.53 -31.47
C VAL A 7 29.40 18.34 -31.66
N ALA A 8 29.73 17.22 -31.02
CA ALA A 8 28.85 16.07 -30.92
C ALA A 8 27.70 16.42 -29.95
N PHE A 9 26.49 16.59 -30.50
CA PHE A 9 25.27 16.61 -29.70
C PHE A 9 25.04 15.21 -29.14
N LEU A 10 25.36 15.01 -27.86
CA LEU A 10 24.94 13.82 -27.12
C LEU A 10 23.45 13.96 -26.83
N VAL A 11 22.62 13.33 -27.65
CA VAL A 11 21.20 13.13 -27.34
C VAL A 11 21.16 12.11 -26.21
N LEU A 12 21.01 12.59 -24.97
CA LEU A 12 20.62 11.76 -23.84
C LEU A 12 19.22 11.21 -24.12
N LEU A 13 19.14 9.96 -24.60
CA LEU A 13 17.92 9.18 -24.65
C LEU A 13 17.46 8.88 -23.20
N THR A 14 16.83 9.84 -22.54
CA THR A 14 16.23 9.67 -21.19
C THR A 14 14.89 8.91 -21.22
N GLY A 15 14.58 8.22 -22.33
CA GLY A 15 13.25 7.66 -22.59
C GLY A 15 13.05 6.17 -22.25
N CYS A 16 14.10 5.37 -22.07
CA CYS A 16 13.95 3.90 -21.99
C CYS A 16 13.95 3.32 -20.56
N GLY A 17 14.36 4.07 -19.54
CA GLY A 17 14.61 3.55 -18.18
C GLY A 17 13.43 3.54 -17.20
N ARG A 18 12.20 3.81 -17.66
CA ARG A 18 11.00 3.84 -16.76
C ARG A 18 10.21 2.54 -16.72
N TYR A 19 10.48 1.64 -17.67
CA TYR A 19 9.75 0.39 -17.81
C TYR A 19 10.71 -0.76 -18.02
N ALA A 20 10.50 -1.85 -17.30
CA ALA A 20 11.31 -3.06 -17.38
C ALA A 20 10.42 -4.31 -17.45
N ASP A 21 11.01 -5.38 -17.96
CA ASP A 21 10.45 -6.72 -17.88
C ASP A 21 11.15 -7.43 -16.72
N PHE A 22 10.38 -7.89 -15.74
CA PHE A 22 10.89 -8.58 -14.56
C PHE A 22 9.83 -9.49 -13.96
N THR A 23 10.26 -10.42 -13.11
CA THR A 23 9.42 -11.22 -12.22
C THR A 23 9.87 -10.99 -10.78
N LEU A 24 9.03 -11.33 -9.82
CA LEU A 24 9.48 -11.53 -8.45
C LEU A 24 10.42 -12.74 -8.38
N PRO A 25 11.29 -12.80 -7.35
CA PRO A 25 12.04 -14.01 -7.07
C PRO A 25 11.08 -15.17 -6.73
N PRO A 26 11.55 -16.43 -6.81
CA PRO A 26 10.76 -17.59 -6.41
C PRO A 26 10.20 -17.39 -4.99
N PRO A 27 8.89 -17.61 -4.78
CA PRO A 27 8.29 -17.47 -3.46
C PRO A 27 8.82 -18.54 -2.50
N GLU A 28 8.85 -18.19 -1.21
CA GLU A 28 9.24 -19.13 -0.17
C GLU A 28 8.29 -20.33 -0.12
N SER A 29 8.86 -21.53 0.01
CA SER A 29 8.11 -22.79 -0.01
C SER A 29 7.47 -23.16 1.33
N GLY A 30 7.87 -22.49 2.42
CA GLY A 30 7.37 -22.73 3.78
C GLY A 30 6.02 -22.08 4.04
N GLY A 31 5.33 -22.54 5.09
CA GLY A 31 4.05 -22.00 5.52
C GLY A 31 2.82 -22.65 4.87
N PRO A 32 1.62 -22.29 5.35
CA PRO A 32 0.37 -22.86 4.89
C PRO A 32 0.07 -22.56 3.42
N ARG A 33 -0.70 -23.45 2.81
CA ARG A 33 -1.35 -23.22 1.52
C ARG A 33 -2.82 -22.90 1.74
N ALA A 34 -3.46 -22.33 0.73
CA ALA A 34 -4.92 -22.26 0.70
C ALA A 34 -5.54 -23.67 0.83
N PRO A 35 -6.77 -23.78 1.38
CA PRO A 35 -7.66 -22.67 1.74
C PRO A 35 -7.22 -21.97 3.04
N PHE A 36 -7.32 -20.65 3.04
CA PHE A 36 -7.19 -19.85 4.26
C PHE A 36 -8.56 -19.72 4.94
N THR A 37 -8.57 -19.50 6.25
CA THR A 37 -9.74 -19.03 7.00
C THR A 37 -9.42 -17.68 7.61
N TRP A 38 -10.42 -16.79 7.65
CA TRP A 38 -10.31 -15.45 8.22
C TRP A 38 -11.01 -15.39 9.57
N GLU A 39 -10.33 -14.79 10.56
CA GLU A 39 -10.90 -14.50 11.87
C GLU A 39 -10.45 -13.09 12.30
N ALA A 40 -11.39 -12.15 12.34
CA ALA A 40 -11.16 -10.80 12.87
C ALA A 40 -11.42 -10.76 14.38
N ARG A 41 -10.67 -9.91 15.10
CA ARG A 41 -11.03 -9.54 16.46
C ARG A 41 -12.31 -8.70 16.46
N PRO A 42 -13.14 -8.80 17.51
CA PRO A 42 -14.40 -8.07 17.57
C PRO A 42 -14.21 -6.56 17.76
N GLU A 43 -13.15 -6.16 18.48
CA GLU A 43 -12.86 -4.77 18.79
C GLU A 43 -11.64 -4.25 18.00
N PRO A 44 -11.64 -2.97 17.61
CA PRO A 44 -10.48 -2.35 16.97
C PRO A 44 -9.29 -2.28 17.93
N VAL A 45 -8.09 -2.40 17.38
CA VAL A 45 -6.82 -2.28 18.12
C VAL A 45 -6.31 -0.84 18.20
N ILE A 46 -6.76 0.04 17.29
CA ILE A 46 -6.61 1.49 17.41
C ILE A 46 -7.95 2.16 17.08
N GLN A 47 -8.51 2.86 18.05
CA GLN A 47 -9.76 3.61 17.90
C GLN A 47 -9.50 5.01 17.34
N ARG A 48 -10.49 5.56 16.63
CA ARG A 48 -10.43 6.90 16.03
C ARG A 48 -10.37 8.05 17.03
N GLY A 49 -10.87 7.83 18.24
CA GLY A 49 -10.96 8.87 19.27
C GLY A 49 -11.78 10.07 18.76
N ASN A 50 -11.16 11.26 18.74
CA ASN A 50 -11.80 12.49 18.26
C ASN A 50 -11.69 12.71 16.74
N SER A 51 -10.93 11.88 16.03
CA SER A 51 -10.86 11.94 14.56
C SER A 51 -12.06 11.25 13.93
N SER A 52 -12.48 11.71 12.76
CA SER A 52 -13.41 10.97 11.92
C SER A 52 -12.84 9.64 11.46
N ASP A 53 -11.55 9.55 11.12
CA ASP A 53 -10.94 8.33 10.58
C ASP A 53 -9.49 8.12 11.03
N VAL A 54 -9.20 6.89 11.41
CA VAL A 54 -7.86 6.33 11.63
C VAL A 54 -7.76 5.02 10.84
N LEU A 55 -6.98 5.02 9.75
CA LEU A 55 -6.97 3.97 8.70
C LEU A 55 -5.56 3.76 8.12
N ASN A 56 -5.42 2.88 7.12
CA ASN A 56 -4.19 2.57 6.37
C ASN A 56 -3.00 2.25 7.28
N PRO A 57 -3.10 1.19 8.11
CA PRO A 57 -1.99 0.77 8.95
C PRO A 57 -0.78 0.38 8.10
N SER A 58 0.40 0.73 8.58
CA SER A 58 1.66 0.29 7.99
C SER A 58 2.58 -0.19 9.09
N VAL A 59 2.61 -1.51 9.27
CA VAL A 59 3.20 -2.13 10.46
C VAL A 59 4.56 -2.74 10.15
N VAL A 60 5.57 -2.35 10.94
CA VAL A 60 6.93 -2.90 10.89
C VAL A 60 7.45 -3.19 12.29
N HIS A 61 8.35 -4.16 12.42
CA HIS A 61 9.10 -4.38 13.65
C HIS A 61 10.46 -3.66 13.57
N PHE A 62 10.69 -2.68 14.44
CA PHE A 62 11.87 -1.82 14.43
C PHE A 62 12.33 -1.50 15.85
N GLN A 63 13.64 -1.68 16.11
CA GLN A 63 14.26 -1.44 17.43
C GLN A 63 13.56 -2.16 18.60
N GLY A 64 13.09 -3.38 18.37
CA GLY A 64 12.50 -4.23 19.42
C GLY A 64 11.03 -3.94 19.74
N ALA A 65 10.34 -3.16 18.92
CA ALA A 65 8.90 -2.92 19.04
C ALA A 65 8.24 -2.93 17.65
N TYR A 66 6.95 -3.21 17.64
CA TYR A 66 6.09 -2.90 16.50
C TYR A 66 5.86 -1.40 16.42
N TRP A 67 5.92 -0.89 15.20
CA TRP A 67 5.53 0.46 14.82
C TRP A 67 4.40 0.37 13.82
N ASN A 68 3.36 1.18 14.02
CA ASN A 68 2.29 1.37 13.05
C ASN A 68 2.28 2.83 12.61
N PHE A 69 2.55 3.07 11.33
CA PHE A 69 2.37 4.37 10.68
C PHE A 69 1.05 4.35 9.93
N TYR A 70 0.10 5.14 10.41
CA TYR A 70 -1.28 5.09 9.93
C TYR A 70 -1.80 6.49 9.59
N SER A 71 -2.86 6.53 8.79
CA SER A 71 -3.55 7.75 8.40
C SER A 71 -4.48 8.25 9.49
N GLU A 72 -4.44 9.54 9.80
CA GLU A 72 -5.38 10.21 10.69
C GLU A 72 -6.03 11.42 9.98
N PHE A 73 -7.37 11.49 10.00
CA PHE A 73 -8.13 12.62 9.49
C PHE A 73 -8.15 13.78 10.49
N ASP A 74 -7.74 14.96 10.04
CA ASP A 74 -7.96 16.20 10.78
C ASP A 74 -9.25 16.87 10.29
N ASP A 75 -10.32 16.73 11.08
CA ASP A 75 -11.62 17.33 10.79
C ASP A 75 -11.61 18.85 10.69
N ARG A 76 -10.67 19.52 11.34
CA ARG A 76 -10.60 20.99 11.36
C ARG A 76 -9.94 21.53 10.11
N THR A 77 -8.87 20.89 9.67
CA THR A 77 -8.10 21.34 8.50
C THR A 77 -8.51 20.62 7.22
N HIS A 78 -9.31 19.56 7.33
CA HIS A 78 -9.72 18.70 6.23
C HIS A 78 -8.53 18.06 5.50
N THR A 79 -7.53 17.61 6.27
CA THR A 79 -6.30 17.03 5.74
C THR A 79 -5.94 15.68 6.36
N MET A 80 -5.21 14.89 5.56
CA MET A 80 -4.62 13.61 5.95
C MET A 80 -3.21 13.77 6.49
N HIS A 81 -2.98 13.14 7.65
CA HIS A 81 -1.69 13.08 8.32
C HIS A 81 -1.25 11.63 8.52
N THR A 82 0.06 11.40 8.61
CA THR A 82 0.59 10.15 9.14
C THR A 82 0.78 10.31 10.64
N ALA A 83 0.12 9.48 11.43
CA ALA A 83 0.36 9.30 12.85
C ALA A 83 1.11 8.00 13.11
N ALA A 84 1.73 7.92 14.29
CA ALA A 84 2.48 6.74 14.72
C ALA A 84 1.88 6.15 16.01
N ALA A 85 2.02 4.84 16.16
CA ALA A 85 1.83 4.13 17.42
C ALA A 85 2.90 3.04 17.56
N THR A 86 3.19 2.67 18.80
CA THR A 86 4.11 1.56 19.12
C THR A 86 3.42 0.48 19.92
N SER A 87 3.89 -0.76 19.78
CA SER A 87 3.37 -1.91 20.51
C SER A 87 4.48 -2.93 20.77
N SER A 88 4.42 -3.63 21.90
CA SER A 88 5.31 -4.76 22.18
C SER A 88 4.83 -6.07 21.57
N ASP A 89 3.54 -6.17 21.23
CA ASP A 89 2.88 -7.42 20.86
C ASP A 89 2.12 -7.36 19.52
N GLY A 90 1.92 -6.16 18.97
CA GLY A 90 1.13 -5.89 17.77
C GLY A 90 -0.37 -5.77 18.04
N PHE A 91 -0.79 -5.85 19.30
CA PHE A 91 -2.20 -5.85 19.72
C PHE A 91 -2.54 -4.59 20.52
N ALA A 92 -1.75 -4.27 21.55
CA ALA A 92 -1.96 -3.11 22.41
C ALA A 92 -1.05 -1.97 21.96
N TRP A 93 -1.63 -0.85 21.56
CA TRP A 93 -0.92 0.25 20.92
C TRP A 93 -0.86 1.50 21.81
N ILE A 94 0.35 2.08 21.90
CA ILE A 94 0.59 3.38 22.51
C ILE A 94 0.69 4.40 21.38
N ARG A 95 -0.31 5.30 21.27
CA ARG A 95 -0.33 6.36 20.25
C ARG A 95 0.72 7.42 20.57
N LEU A 96 1.48 7.82 19.55
CA LEU A 96 2.53 8.84 19.64
C LEU A 96 2.11 10.18 19.01
N GLY A 97 1.01 10.20 18.26
CA GLY A 97 0.51 11.38 17.54
C GLY A 97 1.05 11.46 16.11
N ARG A 98 0.85 12.64 15.49
CA ARG A 98 1.24 12.91 14.09
C ARG A 98 2.75 13.01 13.95
N VAL A 99 3.30 12.32 12.95
CA VAL A 99 4.74 12.31 12.61
C VAL A 99 4.99 12.89 11.21
N LEU A 100 4.01 12.87 10.32
CA LEU A 100 4.03 13.60 9.05
C LEU A 100 2.71 14.35 8.84
N SER A 101 2.84 15.54 8.30
CA SER A 101 1.73 16.43 7.92
C SER A 101 2.02 17.03 6.54
N PRO A 102 0.98 17.45 5.79
CA PRO A 102 1.15 18.10 4.49
C PRO A 102 2.09 19.32 4.54
N GLN A 103 3.15 19.25 3.72
CA GLN A 103 4.27 20.17 3.51
C GLN A 103 4.25 21.01 2.22
N GLY A 104 4.02 22.32 2.22
CA GLY A 104 4.27 23.14 1.01
C GLY A 104 3.58 22.61 -0.26
N SER A 105 4.33 22.22 -1.29
CA SER A 105 3.79 21.61 -2.53
C SER A 105 3.31 20.16 -2.36
N GLU A 106 3.67 19.48 -1.26
CA GLU A 106 3.17 18.12 -0.92
C GLU A 106 1.71 18.11 -0.49
N GLY A 107 1.09 19.26 -0.14
CA GLY A 107 -0.36 19.22 0.02
C GLY A 107 -1.03 20.49 0.49
N SER A 108 -2.17 20.74 -0.16
CA SER A 108 -3.37 21.25 0.50
C SER A 108 -4.24 20.12 1.09
N TYR A 109 -3.83 18.84 1.03
CA TYR A 109 -4.73 17.70 1.33
C TYR A 109 -4.12 16.45 2.01
N ILE A 110 -3.03 15.83 1.53
CA ILE A 110 -2.62 14.48 2.02
C ILE A 110 -1.10 14.31 2.26
N ALA A 111 -0.77 13.67 3.39
CA ALA A 111 0.54 13.10 3.73
C ALA A 111 0.33 11.81 4.56
N ALA A 112 -0.29 10.80 3.95
CA ALA A 112 -0.74 9.58 4.61
C ALA A 112 -0.81 8.40 3.60
N ASN A 113 -1.52 7.32 3.94
CA ASN A 113 -1.65 6.09 3.14
C ASN A 113 -0.31 5.58 2.59
N GLY A 114 0.44 4.89 3.44
CA GLY A 114 1.83 4.59 3.13
C GLY A 114 2.29 3.19 3.52
N SER A 115 3.45 2.82 2.99
CA SER A 115 4.14 1.56 3.27
C SER A 115 5.51 1.82 3.89
N ALA A 116 5.72 1.28 5.08
CA ALA A 116 6.98 1.30 5.81
C ALA A 116 7.77 0.00 5.56
N VAL A 117 9.08 0.14 5.36
CA VAL A 117 10.03 -0.97 5.30
C VAL A 117 11.26 -0.62 6.11
N VAL A 118 11.71 -1.55 6.96
CA VAL A 118 12.99 -1.43 7.67
C VAL A 118 14.14 -1.80 6.74
N ALA A 119 15.10 -0.90 6.58
CA ALA A 119 16.28 -1.06 5.73
C ALA A 119 17.54 -0.68 6.52
N GLY A 120 18.17 -1.69 7.14
CA GLY A 120 19.32 -1.44 8.03
C GLY A 120 18.87 -0.85 9.36
N ASP A 121 19.41 0.32 9.70
CA ASP A 121 19.08 1.08 10.92
C ASP A 121 18.02 2.19 10.68
N GLU A 122 17.43 2.23 9.48
CA GLU A 122 16.41 3.22 9.12
C GLU A 122 15.09 2.55 8.71
N ILE A 123 14.01 3.32 8.83
CA ILE A 123 12.70 3.05 8.25
C ILE A 123 12.59 3.91 6.98
N LEU A 124 12.27 3.28 5.86
CA LEU A 124 11.82 3.93 4.64
C LEU A 124 10.29 3.94 4.64
N TYR A 125 9.66 5.07 4.33
CA TYR A 125 8.21 5.20 4.28
C TYR A 125 7.79 5.87 2.98
N TRP A 126 7.11 5.12 2.12
CA TRP A 126 6.48 5.65 0.92
C TRP A 126 5.05 6.01 1.22
N TYR A 127 4.63 7.23 0.91
CA TYR A 127 3.33 7.76 1.31
C TYR A 127 2.74 8.66 0.23
N GLU A 128 1.43 8.83 0.26
CA GLU A 128 0.72 9.67 -0.69
C GLU A 128 0.86 11.16 -0.39
N ILE A 129 0.98 11.93 -1.47
CA ILE A 129 1.02 13.39 -1.46
C ILE A 129 0.16 13.99 -2.58
N GLY A 130 -0.30 15.22 -2.35
CA GLY A 130 -0.89 16.10 -3.37
C GLY A 130 -2.25 15.67 -3.95
N TYR A 131 -2.71 16.45 -4.93
CA TYR A 131 -3.84 16.11 -5.79
C TYR A 131 -3.54 16.61 -7.22
N PRO A 132 -3.39 15.74 -8.24
CA PRO A 132 -3.59 14.29 -8.22
C PRO A 132 -2.63 13.55 -7.28
N LEU A 133 -3.05 12.38 -6.79
CA LEU A 133 -2.25 11.57 -5.86
C LEU A 133 -0.94 11.11 -6.51
N ARG A 134 0.14 11.24 -5.75
CA ARG A 134 1.50 10.81 -6.08
C ARG A 134 2.13 10.16 -4.86
N ILE A 135 3.17 9.35 -5.08
CA ILE A 135 3.88 8.67 -4.00
C ILE A 135 5.24 9.36 -3.77
N ALA A 136 5.47 9.81 -2.54
CA ALA A 136 6.74 10.37 -2.05
C ALA A 136 7.47 9.37 -1.13
N LEU A 137 8.68 9.73 -0.69
CA LEU A 137 9.50 8.96 0.24
C LEU A 137 9.96 9.84 1.41
N ALA A 138 9.87 9.31 2.62
CA ALA A 138 10.55 9.83 3.79
C ALA A 138 11.36 8.73 4.49
N ARG A 139 12.36 9.14 5.29
CA ARG A 139 13.24 8.23 6.04
C ARG A 139 13.30 8.64 7.51
N SER A 140 13.40 7.67 8.40
CA SER A 140 13.55 7.91 9.84
C SER A 140 14.44 6.88 10.51
N ARG A 141 15.21 7.30 11.52
CA ARG A 141 16.02 6.43 12.38
C ARG A 141 15.37 6.09 13.71
N ASP A 142 14.26 6.75 14.03
CA ASP A 142 13.61 6.69 15.34
C ASP A 142 12.08 6.53 15.25
N GLY A 143 11.52 6.46 14.03
CA GLY A 143 10.09 6.39 13.75
C GLY A 143 9.31 7.68 14.05
N LYS A 144 9.97 8.73 14.54
CA LYS A 144 9.33 9.97 15.01
C LYS A 144 9.71 11.16 14.15
N ASN A 145 11.00 11.29 13.86
CA ASN A 145 11.57 12.37 13.08
C ASN A 145 11.86 11.88 11.66
N TRP A 146 11.28 12.56 10.68
CA TRP A 146 11.30 12.12 9.28
C TRP A 146 12.00 13.12 8.38
N THR A 147 12.95 12.62 7.59
CA THR A 147 13.60 13.36 6.51
C THR A 147 12.92 13.01 5.19
N ARG A 148 12.27 14.00 4.57
CA ARG A 148 11.63 13.85 3.26
C ARG A 148 12.69 13.81 2.15
N HIS A 149 12.45 13.00 1.13
CA HIS A 149 13.29 12.97 -0.06
C HIS A 149 13.07 14.21 -0.96
N GLY A 150 11.87 14.81 -0.91
CA GLY A 150 11.46 15.94 -1.75
C GLY A 150 10.30 15.56 -2.66
N ASP A 151 10.53 15.56 -3.98
CA ASP A 151 9.49 15.27 -4.95
C ASP A 151 8.97 13.82 -4.91
N ALA A 152 7.83 13.59 -5.57
CA ALA A 152 7.28 12.25 -5.78
C ALA A 152 8.30 11.33 -6.49
N VAL A 153 8.51 10.14 -5.93
CA VAL A 153 9.51 9.16 -6.40
C VAL A 153 8.95 8.23 -7.48
N VAL A 154 7.62 8.09 -7.57
CA VAL A 154 6.98 7.33 -8.64
C VAL A 154 6.44 8.28 -9.72
N PRO A 155 6.91 8.18 -10.98
CA PRO A 155 6.37 8.99 -12.07
C PRO A 155 4.96 8.53 -12.44
N LEU A 156 4.12 9.40 -12.97
CA LEU A 156 2.88 8.97 -13.64
C LEU A 156 3.21 8.22 -14.94
N GLY A 157 2.31 7.35 -15.37
CA GLY A 157 2.45 6.69 -16.67
C GLY A 157 2.14 7.63 -17.85
N PRO A 158 2.49 7.22 -19.08
CA PRO A 158 2.20 7.99 -20.29
C PRO A 158 0.69 8.06 -20.54
N ARG A 159 0.28 9.01 -21.38
CA ARG A 159 -1.12 9.16 -21.77
C ARG A 159 -1.72 7.83 -22.26
N GLY A 160 -2.85 7.44 -21.69
CA GLY A 160 -3.58 6.21 -21.99
C GLY A 160 -3.17 5.00 -21.15
N SER A 161 -2.17 5.10 -20.27
CA SER A 161 -1.86 4.02 -19.33
C SER A 161 -2.85 3.99 -18.15
N PHE A 162 -2.88 2.85 -17.44
CA PHE A 162 -3.75 2.61 -16.28
C PHE A 162 -3.49 3.56 -15.10
N ASP A 163 -2.35 4.24 -15.10
CA ASP A 163 -1.82 5.10 -14.03
C ASP A 163 -1.45 6.50 -14.56
N GLU A 164 -2.11 6.94 -15.65
CA GLU A 164 -1.84 8.23 -16.29
C GLU A 164 -2.29 9.43 -15.43
N ARG A 165 -3.22 9.23 -14.48
CA ARG A 165 -3.79 10.32 -13.65
C ARG A 165 -3.28 10.34 -12.23
N ALA A 166 -3.09 9.19 -11.61
CA ALA A 166 -2.63 9.12 -10.22
C ALA A 166 -1.90 7.79 -9.97
N VAL A 167 -1.00 7.84 -8.99
CA VAL A 167 -0.42 6.66 -8.34
C VAL A 167 -0.59 6.81 -6.83
N ALA A 168 -1.06 5.75 -6.18
CA ALA A 168 -1.52 5.77 -4.79
C ALA A 168 -1.32 4.38 -4.15
N ASP A 169 -1.69 4.24 -2.88
CA ASP A 169 -1.72 3.00 -2.11
C ASP A 169 -0.44 2.15 -2.23
N PRO A 170 0.74 2.70 -1.92
CA PRO A 170 1.97 1.95 -2.04
C PRO A 170 2.00 0.81 -1.01
N TYR A 171 2.38 -0.39 -1.44
CA TYR A 171 2.80 -1.49 -0.59
C TYR A 171 4.15 -2.03 -1.06
N VAL A 172 5.17 -1.87 -0.23
CA VAL A 172 6.54 -2.20 -0.57
C VAL A 172 7.01 -3.43 0.18
N ILE A 173 7.53 -4.40 -0.56
CA ILE A 173 8.28 -5.53 -0.02
C ILE A 173 9.74 -5.43 -0.46
N ARG A 174 10.63 -6.11 0.29
CA ARG A 174 12.02 -6.28 -0.10
C ARG A 174 12.30 -7.76 -0.33
N ALA A 175 12.76 -8.10 -1.53
CA ALA A 175 13.09 -9.48 -1.90
C ALA A 175 14.34 -9.52 -2.77
N ALA A 176 15.28 -10.42 -2.45
CA ALA A 176 16.55 -10.57 -3.17
C ALA A 176 17.30 -9.24 -3.39
N GLY A 177 17.34 -8.37 -2.37
CA GLY A 177 18.02 -7.08 -2.42
C GLY A 177 17.30 -5.98 -3.20
N THR A 178 16.13 -6.24 -3.77
CA THR A 178 15.32 -5.30 -4.55
C THR A 178 14.04 -4.94 -3.80
N PHE A 179 13.63 -3.67 -3.88
CA PHE A 179 12.30 -3.24 -3.46
C PHE A 179 11.31 -3.47 -4.58
N TYR A 180 10.15 -4.02 -4.24
CA TYR A 180 9.01 -4.13 -5.15
C TYR A 180 7.85 -3.37 -4.53
N MET A 181 7.30 -2.40 -5.26
CA MET A 181 6.14 -1.63 -4.87
C MET A 181 4.95 -2.10 -5.69
N PHE A 182 3.95 -2.61 -4.99
CA PHE A 182 2.59 -2.75 -5.49
C PHE A 182 1.89 -1.42 -5.26
N TYR A 183 1.12 -0.94 -6.22
CA TYR A 183 0.50 0.39 -6.13
C TYR A 183 -0.78 0.46 -6.94
N LEU A 184 -1.68 1.35 -6.52
CA LEU A 184 -2.84 1.75 -7.29
C LEU A 184 -2.41 2.69 -8.42
N GLY A 185 -2.87 2.39 -9.63
CA GLY A 185 -2.89 3.31 -10.76
C GLY A 185 -4.32 3.76 -11.09
N GLN A 186 -4.50 5.05 -11.34
CA GLN A 186 -5.77 5.59 -11.84
C GLN A 186 -5.64 6.08 -13.29
N ASP A 187 -6.54 5.60 -14.14
CA ASP A 187 -6.63 6.02 -15.54
C ASP A 187 -7.53 7.26 -15.71
N ARG A 188 -7.61 7.80 -16.92
CA ARG A 188 -8.47 8.97 -17.23
C ARG A 188 -9.97 8.68 -17.17
N ALA A 189 -10.39 7.42 -17.22
CA ALA A 189 -11.76 7.01 -16.96
C ALA A 189 -12.02 6.80 -15.45
N ARG A 190 -11.05 7.16 -14.60
CA ARG A 190 -11.08 7.00 -13.13
C ARG A 190 -11.11 5.54 -12.69
N ARG A 191 -10.79 4.60 -13.57
CA ARG A 191 -10.65 3.19 -13.18
C ARG A 191 -9.37 3.03 -12.36
N GLN A 192 -9.47 2.31 -11.27
CA GLN A 192 -8.38 2.04 -10.33
C GLN A 192 -7.97 0.58 -10.46
N SER A 193 -6.71 0.34 -10.81
CA SER A 193 -6.13 -0.99 -11.03
C SER A 193 -4.79 -1.09 -10.30
N LEU A 194 -4.31 -2.30 -10.03
CA LEU A 194 -3.03 -2.49 -9.35
C LEU A 194 -1.90 -2.74 -10.34
N GLY A 195 -0.77 -2.09 -10.10
CA GLY A 195 0.48 -2.27 -10.82
C GLY A 195 1.62 -2.66 -9.89
N ILE A 196 2.76 -3.03 -10.48
CA ILE A 196 4.02 -3.28 -9.77
C ILE A 196 5.18 -2.51 -10.39
N ALA A 197 6.08 -2.03 -9.54
CA ALA A 197 7.35 -1.40 -9.91
C ALA A 197 8.48 -1.97 -9.04
N ARG A 198 9.72 -1.87 -9.51
CA ARG A 198 10.91 -2.27 -8.75
C ARG A 198 11.90 -1.13 -8.60
N SER A 199 12.71 -1.18 -7.54
CA SER A 199 13.79 -0.24 -7.30
C SER A 199 14.89 -0.89 -6.46
N THR A 200 16.15 -0.50 -6.69
CA THR A 200 17.28 -0.93 -5.86
C THR A 200 17.60 0.06 -4.73
N ASP A 201 17.12 1.30 -4.83
CA ASP A 201 17.43 2.39 -3.89
C ASP A 201 16.18 3.00 -3.22
N GLY A 202 14.98 2.59 -3.65
CA GLY A 202 13.71 3.10 -3.15
C GLY A 202 13.30 4.46 -3.72
N VAL A 203 14.11 5.04 -4.60
CA VAL A 203 13.96 6.39 -5.14
C VAL A 203 13.65 6.34 -6.64
N VAL A 204 14.43 5.58 -7.40
CA VAL A 204 14.22 5.43 -8.85
C VAL A 204 13.50 4.13 -9.10
N TRP A 205 12.31 4.23 -9.71
CA TRP A 205 11.41 3.10 -9.93
C TRP A 205 11.26 2.74 -11.41
N GLU A 206 11.43 1.47 -11.72
CA GLU A 206 11.11 0.87 -13.01
C GLU A 206 9.76 0.16 -12.92
N LYS A 207 8.77 0.62 -13.69
CA LYS A 207 7.45 -0.02 -13.74
C LYS A 207 7.50 -1.29 -14.58
N LEU A 208 6.74 -2.29 -14.19
CA LEU A 208 6.55 -3.46 -15.05
C LEU A 208 5.88 -3.05 -16.35
N ARG A 209 6.43 -3.50 -17.48
CA ARG A 209 5.93 -3.16 -18.83
C ARG A 209 4.50 -3.62 -19.08
N VAL A 210 4.13 -4.77 -18.53
CA VAL A 210 2.81 -5.40 -18.74
C VAL A 210 1.77 -5.01 -17.69
N ASN A 211 2.04 -4.01 -16.85
CA ASN A 211 1.03 -3.46 -15.95
C ASN A 211 -0.25 -3.04 -16.72
N PRO A 212 -1.44 -3.08 -16.08
CA PRO A 212 -1.69 -3.48 -14.69
C PRO A 212 -1.61 -5.00 -14.45
N ILE A 213 -1.32 -5.40 -13.21
CA ILE A 213 -1.26 -6.81 -12.80
C ILE A 213 -2.61 -7.32 -12.25
N LEU A 214 -3.51 -6.42 -11.86
CA LEU A 214 -4.88 -6.73 -11.45
C LEU A 214 -5.81 -5.58 -11.84
N GLU A 215 -6.89 -5.88 -12.55
CA GLU A 215 -7.91 -4.91 -12.98
C GLU A 215 -9.24 -5.15 -12.25
N PRO A 216 -10.13 -4.15 -12.12
CA PRO A 216 -11.45 -4.29 -11.49
C PRO A 216 -12.25 -5.52 -11.93
N GLY A 217 -13.06 -6.03 -11.02
CA GLY A 217 -13.93 -7.17 -11.28
C GLY A 217 -15.03 -6.88 -12.29
N ALA A 218 -15.71 -7.95 -12.73
CA ALA A 218 -16.87 -7.83 -13.59
C ALA A 218 -18.02 -7.07 -12.89
N PRO A 219 -18.96 -6.47 -13.65
CA PRO A 219 -20.12 -5.82 -13.06
C PRO A 219 -20.86 -6.73 -12.05
N GLY A 220 -21.13 -6.19 -10.86
CA GLY A 220 -21.74 -6.90 -9.73
C GLY A 220 -20.75 -7.59 -8.78
N ALA A 221 -19.46 -7.63 -9.11
CA ALA A 221 -18.42 -8.08 -8.17
C ALA A 221 -18.20 -7.04 -7.06
N PHE A 222 -17.68 -7.47 -5.91
CA PHE A 222 -17.37 -6.58 -4.80
C PHE A 222 -16.28 -5.55 -5.12
N ASP A 223 -15.50 -5.82 -6.17
CA ASP A 223 -14.35 -5.05 -6.64
C ASP A 223 -14.60 -4.39 -8.01
N GLU A 224 -15.87 -4.20 -8.38
CA GLU A 224 -16.28 -3.66 -9.71
C GLU A 224 -15.98 -2.16 -9.89
N ASN A 225 -15.86 -1.39 -8.80
CA ASN A 225 -15.74 0.06 -8.81
C ASN A 225 -14.32 0.56 -8.48
N GLY A 226 -13.34 -0.35 -8.43
CA GLY A 226 -11.93 -0.02 -8.22
C GLY A 226 -11.23 -0.97 -7.25
N LEU A 227 -9.91 -1.04 -7.42
CA LEU A 227 -8.99 -1.79 -6.57
C LEU A 227 -8.05 -0.82 -5.86
N GLY A 228 -7.58 -1.21 -4.68
CA GLY A 228 -6.62 -0.43 -3.89
C GLY A 228 -5.91 -1.26 -2.83
N GLU A 229 -4.99 -0.58 -2.15
CA GLU A 229 -4.32 -1.00 -0.92
C GLU A 229 -3.92 -2.49 -0.87
N PRO A 230 -2.96 -2.91 -1.72
CA PRO A 230 -2.49 -4.29 -1.72
C PRO A 230 -1.66 -4.62 -0.47
N ALA A 231 -1.61 -5.90 -0.09
CA ALA A 231 -0.64 -6.43 0.86
C ALA A 231 -0.15 -7.80 0.43
N VAL A 232 1.17 -7.97 0.32
CA VAL A 232 1.79 -9.12 -0.34
C VAL A 232 2.72 -9.88 0.60
N TRP A 233 2.63 -11.20 0.58
CA TRP A 233 3.51 -12.11 1.33
C TRP A 233 3.80 -13.39 0.54
N THR A 234 4.72 -14.21 1.04
CA THR A 234 5.02 -15.55 0.51
C THR A 234 4.51 -16.64 1.43
N SER A 235 3.88 -17.68 0.90
CA SER A 235 3.52 -18.88 1.67
C SER A 235 3.27 -20.07 0.76
N GLY A 236 3.79 -21.23 1.16
CA GLY A 236 3.53 -22.52 0.52
C GLY A 236 4.01 -22.61 -0.94
N GLY A 237 5.02 -21.82 -1.32
CA GLY A 237 5.55 -21.76 -2.69
C GLY A 237 4.74 -20.84 -3.61
N GLN A 238 3.99 -19.90 -3.06
CA GLN A 238 3.22 -18.89 -3.80
C GLN A 238 3.43 -17.51 -3.19
N TRP A 239 3.37 -16.50 -4.06
CA TRP A 239 3.06 -15.13 -3.67
C TRP A 239 1.56 -15.01 -3.45
N TRP A 240 1.17 -14.33 -2.38
CA TRP A 240 -0.21 -14.04 -2.03
C TRP A 240 -0.41 -12.54 -1.92
N MET A 241 -1.61 -12.08 -2.25
CA MET A 241 -2.00 -10.67 -2.18
C MET A 241 -3.39 -10.56 -1.59
N LEU A 242 -3.52 -9.85 -0.47
CA LEU A 242 -4.79 -9.22 -0.13
C LEU A 242 -4.89 -7.91 -0.91
N TYR A 243 -6.08 -7.57 -1.37
CA TYR A 243 -6.35 -6.30 -2.03
C TYR A 243 -7.74 -5.80 -1.63
N THR A 244 -7.90 -4.48 -1.51
CA THR A 244 -9.22 -3.88 -1.31
C THR A 244 -9.96 -3.83 -2.65
N GLY A 245 -11.21 -4.26 -2.63
CA GLY A 245 -12.18 -4.04 -3.70
C GLY A 245 -13.31 -3.15 -3.23
N ARG A 246 -13.75 -2.26 -4.12
CA ARG A 246 -14.88 -1.37 -3.87
C ARG A 246 -16.05 -1.67 -4.79
N ASP A 247 -17.26 -1.73 -4.25
CA ASP A 247 -18.49 -1.89 -5.03
C ASP A 247 -19.17 -0.55 -5.36
N LYS A 248 -20.25 -0.58 -6.15
CA LYS A 248 -21.01 0.62 -6.53
C LYS A 248 -21.68 1.36 -5.37
N LYS A 249 -21.75 0.75 -4.18
CA LYS A 249 -22.28 1.37 -2.97
C LYS A 249 -21.15 1.92 -2.09
N GLU A 250 -19.93 1.94 -2.59
CA GLU A 250 -18.71 2.32 -1.87
C GLU A 250 -18.38 1.42 -0.67
N GLN A 251 -18.99 0.22 -0.59
CA GLN A 251 -18.57 -0.77 0.40
C GLN A 251 -17.20 -1.29 0.01
N ARG A 252 -16.33 -1.47 1.00
CA ARG A 252 -14.98 -2.01 0.80
C ARG A 252 -14.88 -3.39 1.45
N ARG A 253 -14.34 -4.34 0.69
CA ARG A 253 -14.05 -5.71 1.13
C ARG A 253 -12.66 -6.10 0.64
N MET A 254 -12.02 -7.07 1.29
CA MET A 254 -10.74 -7.57 0.80
C MET A 254 -10.90 -8.87 0.01
N GLY A 255 -10.27 -8.95 -1.16
CA GLY A 255 -10.10 -10.19 -1.92
C GLY A 255 -8.73 -10.82 -1.68
N LEU A 256 -8.56 -12.07 -2.11
CA LEU A 256 -7.29 -12.78 -2.12
C LEU A 256 -6.89 -13.14 -3.55
N ALA A 257 -5.63 -12.92 -3.90
CA ALA A 257 -5.03 -13.36 -5.14
C ALA A 257 -3.71 -14.09 -4.90
N ARG A 258 -3.27 -14.89 -5.87
CA ARG A 258 -2.03 -15.67 -5.80
C ARG A 258 -1.24 -15.59 -7.09
N SER A 259 0.07 -15.77 -6.99
CA SER A 259 0.97 -15.80 -8.13
C SER A 259 2.19 -16.69 -7.85
N VAL A 260 2.81 -17.21 -8.91
CA VAL A 260 4.10 -17.93 -8.83
C VAL A 260 5.28 -17.05 -9.25
N ASP A 261 5.02 -15.97 -10.00
CA ASP A 261 6.02 -15.08 -10.58
C ASP A 261 5.85 -13.62 -10.14
N GLY A 262 4.77 -13.30 -9.41
CA GLY A 262 4.43 -11.96 -8.97
C GLY A 262 3.92 -11.02 -10.06
N ILE A 263 3.71 -11.54 -11.27
CA ILE A 263 3.29 -10.79 -12.45
C ILE A 263 1.90 -11.21 -12.88
N ARG A 264 1.65 -12.51 -12.98
CA ARG A 264 0.33 -13.06 -13.28
C ARG A 264 -0.38 -13.41 -11.98
N TRP A 265 -1.40 -12.64 -11.66
CA TRP A 265 -2.18 -12.82 -10.44
C TRP A 265 -3.52 -13.47 -10.75
N GLU A 266 -3.79 -14.59 -10.07
CA GLU A 266 -5.07 -15.29 -10.10
C GLU A 266 -5.85 -14.95 -8.83
N ARG A 267 -7.05 -14.40 -8.97
CA ARG A 267 -7.97 -14.27 -7.84
C ARG A 267 -8.33 -15.65 -7.30
N VAL A 268 -8.42 -15.77 -5.99
CA VAL A 268 -9.01 -16.94 -5.33
C VAL A 268 -10.52 -16.79 -5.39
N PRO A 269 -11.24 -17.67 -6.11
CA PRO A 269 -12.70 -17.57 -6.21
C PRO A 269 -13.37 -17.63 -4.84
N ASP A 270 -14.44 -16.87 -4.68
CA ASP A 270 -15.30 -16.83 -3.48
C ASP A 270 -14.60 -16.47 -2.15
N PHE A 271 -13.33 -16.08 -2.19
CA PHE A 271 -12.60 -15.60 -1.02
C PHE A 271 -12.76 -14.08 -0.88
N VAL A 272 -13.79 -13.66 -0.15
CA VAL A 272 -14.08 -12.26 0.13
C VAL A 272 -14.19 -12.04 1.64
N ILE A 273 -13.31 -11.21 2.18
CA ILE A 273 -13.34 -10.78 3.57
C ILE A 273 -14.27 -9.57 3.67
N SER A 274 -15.32 -9.70 4.47
CA SER A 274 -16.24 -8.61 4.85
C SER A 274 -16.15 -8.36 6.35
N GLY A 275 -16.49 -7.14 6.79
CA GLY A 275 -16.65 -6.84 8.20
C GLY A 275 -17.75 -7.69 8.84
N SER A 276 -17.47 -8.18 10.05
CA SER A 276 -18.39 -9.00 10.84
C SER A 276 -18.86 -8.30 12.11
N ASN A 277 -18.36 -7.10 12.37
CA ASN A 277 -18.60 -6.32 13.58
C ASN A 277 -19.36 -5.05 13.24
N ASN A 278 -19.96 -4.41 14.25
CA ASN A 278 -20.71 -3.16 14.02
C ASN A 278 -19.82 -2.05 13.45
N TRP A 279 -18.58 -1.95 13.93
CA TRP A 279 -17.66 -0.87 13.59
C TRP A 279 -16.96 -1.03 12.24
N ASP A 280 -16.93 -2.23 11.65
CA ASP A 280 -16.32 -2.54 10.35
C ASP A 280 -17.36 -3.00 9.31
N SER A 281 -18.65 -2.81 9.60
CA SER A 281 -19.77 -3.41 8.86
C SER A 281 -19.89 -2.98 7.38
N GLN A 282 -19.27 -1.87 6.98
CA GLN A 282 -19.33 -1.34 5.61
C GLN A 282 -17.98 -1.33 4.89
N VAL A 283 -16.90 -1.28 5.66
CA VAL A 283 -15.54 -1.12 5.16
C VAL A 283 -14.63 -2.08 5.91
N ILE A 284 -13.90 -2.90 5.15
CA ILE A 284 -12.67 -3.58 5.55
C ILE A 284 -11.66 -3.43 4.41
N CYS A 285 -10.53 -2.79 4.67
CA CYS A 285 -9.58 -2.35 3.64
C CYS A 285 -8.14 -2.29 4.17
N ASP A 286 -7.25 -1.78 3.32
CA ASP A 286 -5.89 -1.31 3.65
C ASP A 286 -5.01 -2.25 4.49
N PRO A 287 -4.97 -3.56 4.16
CA PRO A 287 -4.24 -4.53 4.95
C PRO A 287 -2.74 -4.21 5.07
N SER A 288 -2.20 -4.45 6.26
CA SER A 288 -0.77 -4.63 6.51
C SER A 288 -0.57 -6.02 7.09
N VAL A 289 0.34 -6.80 6.53
CA VAL A 289 0.51 -8.21 6.88
C VAL A 289 1.85 -8.51 7.53
N GLU A 290 1.84 -9.50 8.42
CA GLU A 290 3.02 -10.14 8.99
C GLU A 290 2.83 -11.65 8.99
N GLN A 291 3.83 -12.39 8.52
CA GLN A 291 3.83 -13.85 8.64
C GLN A 291 4.33 -14.26 10.03
N MET A 292 3.51 -15.04 10.73
CA MET A 292 3.79 -15.52 12.08
C MET A 292 4.61 -16.82 12.05
N PRO A 293 5.35 -17.15 13.13
CA PRO A 293 6.14 -18.39 13.22
C PRO A 293 5.33 -19.68 13.08
N ASP A 294 4.03 -19.66 13.43
CA ASP A 294 3.11 -20.79 13.25
C ASP A 294 2.55 -20.90 11.83
N GLY A 295 2.99 -20.02 10.92
CA GLY A 295 2.56 -19.94 9.53
C GLY A 295 1.28 -19.13 9.30
N SER A 296 0.55 -18.73 10.34
CA SER A 296 -0.58 -17.83 10.19
C SER A 296 -0.13 -16.45 9.70
N ILE A 297 -1.02 -15.72 9.03
CA ILE A 297 -0.75 -14.35 8.60
C ILE A 297 -1.56 -13.42 9.49
N ARG A 298 -0.86 -12.58 10.24
CA ARG A 298 -1.48 -11.49 10.99
C ARG A 298 -1.76 -10.34 10.03
N VAL A 299 -2.97 -9.79 10.12
CA VAL A 299 -3.44 -8.72 9.25
C VAL A 299 -3.98 -7.58 10.10
N TRP A 300 -3.29 -6.45 10.11
CA TRP A 300 -3.90 -5.18 10.55
C TRP A 300 -4.66 -4.60 9.36
N PHE A 301 -5.84 -4.04 9.62
CA PHE A 301 -6.71 -3.54 8.56
C PHE A 301 -7.50 -2.35 9.06
N GLY A 302 -7.96 -1.51 8.16
CA GLY A 302 -8.84 -0.39 8.37
C GLY A 302 -10.28 -0.85 8.23
N GLY A 303 -11.14 -0.40 9.14
CA GLY A 303 -12.55 -0.73 9.13
C GLY A 303 -13.43 0.47 9.45
N GLY A 304 -14.66 0.46 8.93
CA GLY A 304 -15.64 1.52 9.11
C GLY A 304 -17.07 1.04 8.95
N ASP A 305 -18.00 1.78 9.56
CA ASP A 305 -19.44 1.50 9.56
C ASP A 305 -20.23 2.38 8.57
N ILE A 306 -19.52 3.21 7.78
CA ILE A 306 -20.07 4.04 6.73
C ILE A 306 -19.32 3.79 5.42
N ALA A 307 -20.07 3.56 4.34
CA ALA A 307 -19.53 3.45 2.98
C ALA A 307 -19.51 4.82 2.28
N ARG A 308 -18.33 5.38 2.03
CA ARG A 308 -18.10 6.63 1.28
C ARG A 308 -16.82 6.56 0.43
N PRO A 309 -16.68 7.42 -0.60
CA PRO A 309 -15.52 7.38 -1.49
C PRO A 309 -14.18 7.68 -0.84
N ASP A 310 -14.15 8.61 0.13
CA ASP A 310 -12.91 9.13 0.72
C ASP A 310 -12.98 9.00 2.26
N GLN A 311 -13.12 10.13 2.97
CA GLN A 311 -13.23 10.22 4.44
C GLN A 311 -14.66 10.13 4.99
N GLY A 312 -14.75 10.09 6.32
CA GLY A 312 -15.98 10.02 7.10
C GLY A 312 -16.54 8.59 7.15
N LEU A 313 -15.66 7.60 7.21
CA LEU A 313 -16.01 6.17 7.28
C LEU A 313 -16.25 5.71 8.72
N HIS A 314 -15.97 6.59 9.70
CA HIS A 314 -15.73 6.23 11.10
C HIS A 314 -14.56 5.24 11.23
N GLY A 315 -13.52 5.48 10.44
CA GLY A 315 -12.38 4.59 10.25
C GLY A 315 -11.64 4.28 11.54
N GLN A 316 -11.38 3.00 11.79
CA GLN A 316 -10.57 2.49 12.90
C GLN A 316 -9.66 1.37 12.40
N ILE A 317 -8.63 1.00 13.17
CA ILE A 317 -7.73 -0.09 12.79
C ILE A 317 -8.06 -1.33 13.61
N GLY A 318 -8.40 -2.40 12.93
CA GLY A 318 -8.60 -3.74 13.45
C GLY A 318 -7.40 -4.65 13.28
N LEU A 319 -7.61 -5.89 13.73
CA LEU A 319 -6.64 -6.97 13.60
C LEU A 319 -7.38 -8.28 13.37
N GLY A 320 -6.92 -9.06 12.41
CA GLY A 320 -7.38 -10.42 12.16
C GLY A 320 -6.24 -11.36 11.81
N LEU A 321 -6.58 -12.63 11.67
CA LEU A 321 -5.67 -13.71 11.31
C LEU A 321 -6.20 -14.44 10.08
N LEU A 322 -5.29 -14.70 9.14
CA LEU A 322 -5.48 -15.75 8.13
C LEU A 322 -4.75 -17.00 8.59
N ARG A 323 -5.47 -18.12 8.70
CA ARG A 323 -4.88 -19.43 9.02
C ARG A 323 -5.04 -20.36 7.84
N GLY A 324 -3.98 -21.09 7.48
CA GLY A 324 -4.13 -22.21 6.56
C GLY A 324 -4.77 -23.40 7.24
N GLN A 325 -5.41 -24.24 6.43
CA GLN A 325 -5.78 -25.60 6.83
C GLN A 325 -4.59 -26.56 6.70
#